data_AF-A0A8J8JX46-F1
#
_entry.id   AF-A0A8J8JX46-F1
#
_cell.length_a   1.000
_cell.length_b   1.000
_cell.length_c   1.000
_cell.angle_alpha   90.00
_cell.angle_beta   90.00
_cell.angle_gamma   90.00
#
_symmetry.space_group_name_H-M   'P 1'
#
loop_
_entity.id
_entity.type
_entity.pdbx_description
1 polymer ?
#
loop_
_entity_poly.entity_id
_entity_poly.type
_entity_poly.pdbx_seq_one_letter_code
_entity_poly.pdbx_strand_id
1 'polypeptide(L)'
;MKWLINIPGRAKNNMLTAEVIYASYQIEQIHVFGEGFSVLLQNNRPLLVAIELDRPLTWKHIQGELKEPAMLAALVTELEKHLEKPKACQADISHMYSQVKQTA
;
A
#
# COMPACT_ATOMS: atom_id res chain seq x y z
N MET A 1 0.89 9.40 -1.28
CA MET A 1 -0.02 9.06 -2.40
C MET A 1 -1.36 8.65 -1.80
N LYS A 2 -2.48 9.09 -2.38
CA LYS A 2 -3.83 8.75 -1.90
C LYS A 2 -4.64 8.10 -3.02
N TRP A 3 -5.40 7.06 -2.70
CA TRP A 3 -6.24 6.31 -3.64
C TRP A 3 -7.65 6.19 -3.10
N LEU A 4 -8.63 6.15 -4.00
CA LEU A 4 -9.99 5.78 -3.67
C LEU A 4 -10.19 4.32 -4.05
N ILE A 5 -10.54 3.49 -3.08
CA ILE A 5 -10.75 2.06 -3.27
C ILE A 5 -12.21 1.70 -3.00
N ASN A 6 -12.73 0.76 -3.79
CA ASN A 6 -14.09 0.26 -3.65
C ASN A 6 -14.06 -1.19 -3.15
N ILE A 7 -14.62 -1.44 -1.96
CA ILE A 7 -14.66 -2.78 -1.38
C ILE A 7 -16.04 -3.42 -1.56
N PRO A 8 -16.15 -4.52 -2.33
CA PRO A 8 -17.40 -5.25 -2.47
C PRO A 8 -17.82 -5.84 -1.12
N GLY A 9 -19.08 -5.59 -0.71
CA GLY A 9 -19.65 -6.14 0.54
C GLY A 9 -20.15 -5.10 1.55
N ARG A 10 -19.71 -3.84 1.47
CA ARG A 10 -20.42 -2.74 2.14
C ARG A 10 -21.53 -2.21 1.23
N ALA A 11 -22.70 -1.93 1.80
CA ALA A 11 -23.84 -1.39 1.06
C ALA A 11 -23.44 -0.12 0.27
N LYS A 12 -24.01 -0.01 -0.94
CA LYS A 12 -23.85 1.02 -1.98
C LYS A 12 -23.06 2.28 -1.55
N ASN A 13 -21.90 2.51 -2.20
CA ASN A 13 -21.10 3.75 -2.19
C ASN A 13 -20.12 3.99 -1.02
N ASN A 14 -19.62 2.95 -0.35
CA ASN A 14 -18.53 3.13 0.62
C ASN A 14 -17.16 3.20 -0.10
N MET A 15 -16.88 4.34 -0.73
CA MET A 15 -15.52 4.66 -1.15
C MET A 15 -14.64 4.79 0.09
N LEU A 16 -13.59 3.99 0.17
CA LEU A 16 -12.57 4.14 1.19
C LEU A 16 -11.39 4.90 0.61
N THR A 17 -10.78 5.74 1.42
CA THR A 17 -9.52 6.39 1.09
C THR A 17 -8.38 5.53 1.61
N ALA A 18 -7.42 5.22 0.76
CA ALA A 18 -6.16 4.59 1.15
C ALA A 18 -5.01 5.58 0.98
N GLU A 19 -4.11 5.67 1.94
CA GLU A 19 -2.93 6.51 1.84
C GLU A 19 -1.69 5.86 2.46
N VAL A 20 -0.54 6.06 1.83
CA VAL A 20 0.75 5.68 2.42
C VAL A 20 1.07 6.65 3.54
N ILE A 21 1.10 6.17 4.78
CA ILE A 21 1.45 6.99 5.95
C ILE A 21 2.91 6.82 6.37
N TYR A 22 3.53 5.72 5.98
CA TYR A 22 4.93 5.44 6.25
C TYR A 22 5.51 4.54 5.16
N ALA A 23 6.74 4.82 4.77
CA ALA A 23 7.50 3.96 3.88
C ALA A 23 8.98 3.96 4.30
N SER A 24 9.58 2.78 4.31
CA SER A 24 11.01 2.58 4.49
C SER A 24 11.55 1.64 3.41
N TYR A 25 12.85 1.35 3.45
CA TYR A 25 13.47 0.39 2.54
C TYR A 25 12.93 -1.03 2.66
N GLN A 26 12.30 -1.38 3.79
CA GLN A 26 11.83 -2.74 4.04
C GLN A 26 10.32 -2.88 3.94
N ILE A 27 9.57 -1.85 4.35
CA ILE A 27 8.13 -1.94 4.52
C ILE A 27 7.43 -0.65 4.11
N GLU A 28 6.17 -0.78 3.73
CA GLU A 28 5.25 0.33 3.49
C GLU A 28 4.02 0.12 4.37
N GLN A 29 3.51 1.19 4.98
CA GLN A 29 2.27 1.18 5.74
C GLN A 29 1.22 2.05 5.04
N ILE A 30 0.06 1.45 4.82
CA ILE A 30 -1.09 2.06 4.15
C ILE A 30 -2.24 2.12 5.13
N HIS A 31 -2.69 3.33 5.41
CA HIS A 31 -3.89 3.60 6.16
C HIS A 31 -5.09 3.60 5.22
N VAL A 32 -6.06 2.74 5.48
CA VAL A 32 -7.33 2.70 4.75
C VAL A 32 -8.43 3.14 5.69
N PHE A 33 -9.15 4.20 5.32
CA PHE A 33 -10.16 4.81 6.16
C PHE A 33 -11.38 5.31 5.39
N GLY A 34 -12.50 5.43 6.10
CA GLY A 34 -13.78 5.89 5.59
C GLY A 34 -14.82 5.94 6.72
N GLU A 35 -16.09 6.12 6.40
CA GLU A 35 -17.14 6.23 7.40
C GLU A 35 -17.22 4.95 8.27
N GLY A 36 -16.92 5.11 9.57
CA GLY A 36 -16.87 3.99 10.53
C GLY A 36 -15.87 2.90 10.15
N PHE A 37 -14.82 3.22 9.40
CA PHE A 37 -13.78 2.27 8.99
C PHE A 37 -12.41 2.91 9.08
N SER A 38 -11.47 2.22 9.71
CA SER A 38 -10.08 2.65 9.80
C SER A 38 -9.22 1.44 10.09
N VAL A 39 -8.36 1.09 9.13
CA VAL A 39 -7.41 -0.03 9.27
C VAL A 39 -6.04 0.37 8.75
N LEU A 40 -5.01 -0.14 9.40
CA LEU A 40 -3.63 0.04 9.00
C LEU A 40 -3.08 -1.29 8.49
N LEU A 41 -2.62 -1.28 7.25
CA LEU A 41 -2.02 -2.41 6.58
C LEU A 41 -0.53 -2.13 6.36
N GLN A 42 0.29 -3.16 6.40
CA GLN A 42 1.71 -3.11 6.10
C GLN A 42 2.03 -4.09 4.98
N ASN A 43 2.86 -3.69 4.02
CA ASN A 43 3.35 -4.53 2.96
C ASN A 43 4.88 -4.48 2.82
N ASN A 44 5.46 -5.46 2.13
CA ASN A 44 6.91 -5.57 1.86
C ASN A 44 7.32 -5.07 0.45
N ARG A 45 6.46 -4.33 -0.25
CA ARG A 45 6.71 -3.85 -1.62
C ARG A 45 8.03 -3.09 -1.76
N PRO A 46 8.42 -2.17 -0.84
CA PRO A 46 9.68 -1.45 -0.97
C PRO A 46 10.90 -2.38 -0.98
N LEU A 47 10.87 -3.41 -0.13
CA LEU A 47 11.95 -4.39 -0.08
C LEU A 47 12.08 -5.12 -1.41
N LEU A 48 10.97 -5.67 -1.92
CA LEU A 48 10.97 -6.45 -3.17
C LEU A 48 11.44 -5.62 -4.36
N VAL A 49 11.07 -4.34 -4.41
CA VAL A 49 11.57 -3.40 -5.43
C VAL A 49 13.07 -3.17 -5.27
N ALA A 50 13.56 -2.97 -4.03
CA ALA A 50 14.97 -2.70 -3.77
C ALA A 50 15.91 -3.88 -4.10
N ILE A 51 15.42 -5.12 -3.96
CA ILE A 51 16.18 -6.34 -4.27
C ILE A 51 15.83 -6.95 -5.64
N GLU A 52 15.04 -6.24 -6.45
CA GLU A 52 14.57 -6.67 -7.78
C GLU A 52 13.94 -8.08 -7.79
N LEU A 53 13.27 -8.45 -6.71
CA LEU A 53 12.74 -9.79 -6.52
C LEU A 53 11.26 -9.84 -6.94
N ASP A 54 10.98 -10.63 -7.96
CA ASP A 54 9.62 -10.89 -8.42
C ASP A 54 8.91 -11.92 -7.54
N ARG A 55 8.40 -11.46 -6.39
CA ARG A 55 7.59 -12.24 -5.46
C ARG A 55 6.28 -11.51 -5.15
N PRO A 56 5.23 -12.23 -4.71
CA PRO A 56 3.99 -11.60 -4.29
C PRO A 56 4.22 -10.67 -3.10
N LEU A 57 3.43 -9.61 -3.03
CA LEU A 57 3.40 -8.74 -1.85
C LEU A 57 2.87 -9.53 -0.67
N THR A 58 3.53 -9.38 0.47
CA THR A 58 3.02 -9.90 1.74
C THR A 58 2.37 -8.77 2.49
N TRP A 59 1.17 -9.02 2.98
CA TRP A 59 0.36 -8.03 3.69
C TRP A 59 0.16 -8.44 5.14
N LYS A 60 0.23 -7.47 6.03
CA LYS A 60 -0.04 -7.64 7.45
C LYS A 60 -1.00 -6.58 7.92
N HIS A 61 -2.08 -7.00 8.58
CA HIS A 61 -2.96 -6.10 9.32
C HIS A 61 -2.29 -5.72 10.64
N ILE A 62 -2.13 -4.42 10.88
CA ILE A 62 -1.39 -3.87 12.04
C ILE A 62 -2.36 -3.27 13.06
N GLN A 63 -3.42 -2.60 12.61
CA GLN A 63 -4.35 -1.89 13.48
C GLN A 63 -5.72 -1.73 12.82
N GLY A 64 -6.77 -1.67 13.64
CA GLY A 64 -8.15 -1.47 13.21
C GLY A 64 -9.00 -2.71 13.42
N GLU A 65 -10.33 -2.55 13.40
CA GLU A 65 -11.22 -3.70 13.45
C GLU A 65 -11.55 -4.15 12.04
N LEU A 66 -11.18 -5.39 11.74
CA LEU A 66 -11.53 -6.06 10.50
C LEU A 66 -12.34 -7.30 10.85
N LYS A 67 -13.67 -7.13 10.84
CA LYS A 67 -14.63 -8.11 11.35
C LYS A 67 -14.75 -9.36 10.47
N GLU A 68 -14.38 -9.24 9.20
CA GLU A 68 -14.54 -10.31 8.20
C GLU A 68 -13.22 -10.57 7.46
N PRO A 69 -12.61 -11.77 7.58
CA PRO A 69 -11.38 -12.11 6.88
C PRO A 69 -11.46 -11.90 5.35
N ALA A 70 -12.63 -12.10 4.76
CA ALA A 70 -12.87 -11.84 3.33
C ALA A 70 -12.67 -10.37 2.94
N MET A 71 -12.92 -9.44 3.86
CA MET A 71 -12.72 -8.01 3.64
C MET A 71 -11.23 -7.67 3.48
N LEU A 72 -10.34 -8.33 4.25
CA LEU A 72 -8.90 -8.13 4.12
C LEU A 72 -8.40 -8.59 2.74
N ALA A 73 -8.87 -9.75 2.27
CA ALA A 73 -8.53 -10.24 0.95
C ALA A 73 -8.99 -9.29 -0.16
N ALA A 74 -10.20 -8.74 -0.06
CA ALA A 74 -10.71 -7.75 -1.00
C ALA A 74 -9.91 -6.43 -0.95
N LEU A 75 -9.58 -5.94 0.24
CA LEU A 75 -8.74 -4.75 0.45
C LEU A 75 -7.36 -4.92 -0.20
N VAL A 76 -6.70 -6.04 0.09
CA VAL A 76 -5.39 -6.36 -0.48
C VAL A 76 -5.46 -6.41 -2.00
N THR A 77 -6.46 -7.11 -2.55
CA THR A 77 -6.64 -7.22 -4.01
C THR A 77 -6.81 -5.86 -4.67
N GLU A 78 -7.60 -4.96 -4.07
CA GLU A 78 -7.83 -3.63 -4.64
C GLU A 78 -6.60 -2.73 -4.51
N LEU A 79 -5.93 -2.77 -3.36
CA LEU A 79 -4.67 -2.05 -3.15
C LEU A 79 -3.58 -2.52 -4.11
N GLU A 80 -3.49 -3.83 -4.36
CA GLU A 80 -2.52 -4.38 -5.31
C GLU A 80 -2.73 -3.83 -6.72
N LYS A 81 -3.96 -3.60 -7.19
CA LYS A 81 -4.20 -2.93 -8.50
C LYS A 81 -3.63 -1.52 -8.56
N HIS A 82 -3.62 -0.81 -7.44
CA HIS A 82 -3.05 0.54 -7.35
C HIS A 82 -1.54 0.55 -7.11
N LEU A 83 -1.01 -0.54 -6.59
CA LEU A 83 0.41 -0.73 -6.30
C LEU A 83 1.13 -1.55 -7.39
N GLU A 84 0.39 -2.11 -8.35
CA GLU A 84 0.91 -2.91 -9.44
C GLU A 84 1.99 -2.13 -10.18
N LYS A 85 3.14 -2.82 -10.30
CA LYS A 85 4.45 -2.30 -10.67
C LYS A 85 4.37 -1.30 -11.83
N PRO A 86 5.06 -0.14 -11.76
CA PRO A 86 5.41 0.53 -12.99
C PRO A 86 6.34 -0.40 -13.77
N LYS A 87 5.83 -1.07 -14.81
CA LYS A 87 6.68 -1.65 -15.88
C LYS A 87 7.42 -0.56 -16.68
N ALA A 88 7.37 0.72 -16.28
CA ALA A 88 7.98 1.83 -17.02
C ALA A 88 8.34 3.08 -16.17
N CYS A 89 8.71 2.95 -14.90
CA CYS A 89 9.26 4.10 -14.14
C CYS A 89 10.57 3.75 -13.44
N GLN A 90 11.56 3.33 -14.23
CA GLN A 90 12.98 3.44 -13.86
C GLN A 90 13.51 4.89 -13.88
N ALA A 91 12.69 5.90 -14.23
CA ALA A 91 13.24 7.22 -14.56
C ALA A 91 13.33 8.23 -13.40
N ASP A 92 12.45 8.23 -12.39
CA ASP A 92 12.37 9.40 -11.47
C ASP A 92 12.65 9.13 -10.00
N ILE A 93 12.91 7.89 -9.61
CA ILE A 93 13.28 7.59 -8.22
C ILE A 93 14.79 7.84 -8.00
N SER A 94 15.60 7.78 -9.06
CA SER A 94 17.04 8.08 -9.00
C SER A 94 17.32 9.55 -8.64
N HIS A 95 16.43 10.46 -9.01
CA HIS A 95 16.61 11.89 -8.74
C HIS A 95 16.33 12.27 -7.28
N MET A 96 15.41 11.59 -6.59
CA MET A 96 15.13 11.84 -5.16
C MET A 96 16.20 11.27 -4.22
N TYR A 97 16.89 10.20 -4.60
CA TYR A 97 17.89 9.55 -3.73
C TYR A 97 19.32 10.04 -3.90
N SER A 98 19.59 10.91 -4.88
CA SER A 98 20.92 11.53 -5.05
C SER A 98 21.26 12.56 -3.98
N GLN A 99 20.25 13.24 -3.40
CA GLN A 99 20.49 14.28 -2.39
C GLN A 99 20.83 13.73 -1.00
N VAL A 100 20.47 12.49 -0.69
CA VAL A 100 20.72 11.91 0.65
C VAL A 100 22.16 11.37 0.78
N LYS A 101 22.82 11.03 -0.33
CA LYS A 101 24.18 10.48 -0.31
C LYS A 101 25.30 11.53 -0.25
N GLN A 102 25.00 12.82 -0.38
CA GLN A 102 26.02 13.88 -0.35
C GLN A 102 26.26 14.47 1.05
N THR A 103 25.55 14.00 2.08
CA THR A 103 25.73 14.45 3.48
C THR A 103 26.04 13.27 4.40
N ALA A 104 27.03 12.45 4.03
CA ALA A 104 27.65 11.45 4.91
C ALA A 104 29.17 11.52 4.76
#